data_AF-T1C1P8-F1
#
_entry.id   AF-T1C1P8-F1
#
_cell.length_a   1.000
_cell.length_b   1.000
_cell.length_c   1.000
_cell.angle_alpha   90.00
_cell.angle_beta   90.00
_cell.angle_gamma   90.00
#
_symmetry.space_group_name_H-M   'P 1'
#
loop_
_entity.id
_entity.type
_entity.pdbx_description
1 polymer ?
#
loop_
_entity_poly.entity_id
_entity_poly.type
_entity_poly.pdbx_seq_one_letter_code
_entity_poly.pdbx_strand_id
1 'polypeptide(L)' 'YDSNSPDKGLAEIIISKQRNGPTGTFRLNFQPNFTKFSDIRY' A
#
# COMPACT_ATOMS: atom_id res chain seq x y z
N TYR A 1 -9.64 -4.33 -12.89
CA TYR A 1 -8.78 -3.21 -12.47
C TYR A 1 -9.20 -2.01 -13.30
N ASP A 2 -9.71 -0.95 -12.67
CA ASP A 2 -10.17 0.25 -13.40
C ASP A 2 -8.97 1.17 -13.65
N SER A 3 -8.70 1.47 -14.91
CA SER A 3 -7.58 2.31 -15.33
C SER A 3 -7.71 3.77 -14.92
N ASN A 4 -8.93 4.22 -14.56
CA ASN A 4 -9.26 5.58 -14.12
C ASN A 4 -9.50 5.69 -12.61
N SER A 5 -9.27 4.62 -11.84
CA SER A 5 -9.40 4.71 -10.40
C SER A 5 -8.36 5.70 -9.82
N PRO A 6 -8.76 6.61 -8.92
CA PRO A 6 -7.83 7.49 -8.22
C PRO A 6 -6.80 6.73 -7.37
N ASP A 7 -7.07 5.47 -7.03
CA ASP A 7 -6.16 4.61 -6.25
C ASP A 7 -5.18 3.81 -7.13
N LYS A 8 -5.09 4.10 -8.43
CA LYS A 8 -4.18 3.39 -9.34
C LYS A 8 -2.72 3.59 -8.92
N GLY A 9 -2.04 2.47 -8.68
CA GLY A 9 -0.65 2.49 -8.19
C GLY A 9 -0.53 2.65 -6.68
N LEU A 10 -1.64 2.71 -5.94
CA LEU A 10 -1.66 2.54 -4.49
C LEU A 10 -1.99 1.10 -4.14
N ALA A 11 -1.31 0.59 -3.11
CA ALA A 11 -1.59 -0.70 -2.51
C ALA A 11 -1.98 -0.50 -1.04
N GLU A 12 -2.99 -1.24 -0.62
CA GLU A 12 -3.47 -1.28 0.76
C GLU A 12 -2.77 -2.42 1.51
N ILE A 13 -2.08 -2.09 2.59
CA ILE A 13 -1.42 -3.05 3.48
C ILE A 13 -2.18 -3.11 4.79
N ILE A 14 -2.71 -4.29 5.10
CA ILE A 14 -3.49 -4.55 6.31
C ILE A 14 -2.61 -5.33 7.30
N ILE A 15 -2.28 -4.70 8.41
CA ILE A 15 -1.57 -5.33 9.53
C ILE A 15 -2.63 -5.90 10.47
N SER A 16 -2.93 -7.19 10.31
CA SER A 16 -3.94 -7.89 11.11
C SER A 16 -3.47 -8.27 12.51
N LYS A 17 -2.16 -8.47 12.72
CA LYS A 17 -1.58 -8.85 14.01
C LYS A 17 -0.22 -8.22 14.24
N GLN A 18 -0.09 -7.52 15.36
CA GLN A 18 1.17 -6.94 15.84
C GLN A 18 1.27 -7.16 17.36
N ARG A 19 2.31 -7.85 17.84
CA ARG A 19 2.39 -8.31 19.24
C ARG A 19 2.50 -7.19 20.27
N ASN A 20 3.25 -6.13 19.94
CA ASN A 20 3.58 -5.04 20.85
C ASN A 20 3.33 -3.68 20.20
N GLY A 21 2.29 -3.56 19.38
CA GLY A 21 2.03 -2.31 18.68
C GLY A 21 0.71 -2.29 17.93
N PRO A 22 0.41 -1.16 17.28
CA PRO A 22 -0.88 -0.95 16.64
C PRO A 22 -1.05 -1.86 15.42
N THR A 23 -2.24 -2.44 15.29
CA THR A 23 -2.74 -2.97 14.02
C THR A 23 -3.36 -1.82 13.22
N GLY A 24 -3.56 -2.04 11.92
CA GLY A 24 -4.17 -1.02 11.08
C GLY A 24 -3.96 -1.25 9.60
N THR A 25 -4.45 -0.29 8.83
CA THR A 25 -4.36 -0.31 7.38
C THR A 25 -3.57 0.90 6.91
N PHE A 26 -2.58 0.67 6.06
CA PHE A 26 -1.66 1.68 5.57
C PHE A 26 -1.59 1.60 4.05
N ARG A 27 -1.41 2.75 3.38
CA ARG A 27 -1.30 2.82 1.92
C ARG A 27 0.17 2.98 1.53
N LEU A 28 0.63 2.19 0.58
CA LEU A 28 1.94 2.30 -0.06
C LEU A 28 1.80 2.51 -1.56
N ASN A 29 2.81 3.08 -2.20
CA ASN A 29 2.89 3.10 -3.66
C ASN A 29 3.36 1.73 -4.16
N PHE A 30 2.67 1.15 -5.14
CA PHE A 30 3.05 -0.09 -5.82
C PHE A 30 3.46 0.19 -7.27
N GLN A 31 4.71 -0.12 -7.58
CA GLN A 31 5.30 0.03 -8.91
C GLN A 31 5.27 -1.32 -9.64
N PRO A 32 4.26 -1.59 -10.51
CA PRO A 32 4.07 -2.92 -11.11
C PRO A 32 5.22 -3.34 -12.01
N ASN A 33 5.88 -2.37 -12.68
CA ASN A 33 7.01 -2.64 -13.57
C ASN A 33 8.22 -3.26 -12.86
N PHE A 34 8.31 -3.05 -11.54
CA PHE A 34 9.42 -3.52 -10.70
C PHE A 34 8.95 -4.45 -9.57
N THR A 35 7.65 -4.74 -9.49
CA THR A 35 7.02 -5.47 -8.38
C THR A 35 7.46 -4.94 -7.01
N LYS A 36 7.54 -3.61 -6.89
CA LYS A 36 8.17 -2.93 -5.75
C LYS A 36 7.19 -2.01 -5.02
N PHE A 37 7.25 -2.03 -3.69
CA PHE A 37 6.59 -1.04 -2.85
C PHE A 37 7.53 0.13 -2.54
N SER A 38 7.01 1.35 -2.53
CA SER A 38 7.72 2.56 -2.09
C SER A 38 6.85 3.38 -1.14
N ASP A 39 7.49 4.26 -0.37
CA ASP A 39 6.78 5.22 0.49
C ASP A 39 5.86 6.12 -0.37
N ILE A 40 4.78 6.57 0.26
CA ILE A 40 3.83 7.53 -0.29
C ILE A 40 4.28 8.98 -0.09
N ARG A 41 5.24 9.24 0.81
CA ARG A 41 5.79 10.57 1.08
C ARG A 41 7.29 10.63 0.76
N TYR A 42 7.69 11.69 0.08
CA TYR A 42 9.07 12.16 -0.06
C TYR A 42 9.28 13.37 0.84
#